data_AF-A0A945V0A6-F1
#
_entry.id   AF-A0A945V0A6-F1
#
_cell.length_a   1.000
_cell.length_b   1.000
_cell.length_c   1.000
_cell.angle_alpha   90.00
_cell.angle_beta   90.00
_cell.angle_gamma   90.00
#
_symmetry.space_group_name_H-M   'P 1'
#
loop_
_entity.id
_entity.type
_entity.pdbx_description
1 polymer ?
#
loop_
_entity_poly.entity_id
_entity_poly.type
_entity_poly.pdbx_seq_one_letter_code
_entity_poly.pdbx_strand_id
1 'polypeptide(L)'
;KQKSLYISPIYNDKIEGMKDTDAVELLAELTEFSSQDKFVYKHKWETDDVLMWDNRCTMHIVTPHDPNERRVMHRTTIVGKEAVLPA
;
A
#
# COMPACT_ATOMS: atom_id res chain seq x y z
N LYS A 1 -2.34 -19.86 -1.67
CA LYS A 1 -2.06 -18.40 -1.66
C LYS A 1 -2.53 -17.84 -2.99
N GLN A 2 -3.22 -16.71 -3.01
CA GLN A 2 -3.54 -16.02 -4.26
C GLN A 2 -2.35 -15.14 -4.66
N LYS A 3 -2.13 -14.98 -5.96
CA LYS A 3 -1.10 -14.06 -6.47
C LYS A 3 -1.61 -12.62 -6.30
N SER A 4 -0.74 -11.74 -5.81
CA SER A 4 -0.99 -10.32 -5.68
C SER A 4 0.25 -9.57 -6.15
N LEU A 5 0.04 -8.36 -6.68
CA LEU A 5 1.14 -7.42 -6.86
C LEU A 5 1.69 -7.05 -5.47
N TYR A 6 3.01 -7.09 -5.32
CA TYR A 6 3.69 -6.71 -4.09
C TYR A 6 4.62 -5.53 -4.38
N ILE A 7 4.05 -4.34 -4.35
CA ILE A 7 4.75 -3.07 -4.59
C ILE A 7 4.39 -2.06 -3.52
N SER A 8 5.23 -1.04 -3.40
CA SER A 8 5.09 0.12 -2.56
C SER A 8 5.73 1.31 -3.28
N PRO A 9 4.92 2.25 -3.81
CA PRO A 9 5.43 3.42 -4.53
C PRO A 9 6.39 4.29 -3.70
N ILE A 10 6.32 4.19 -2.38
CA ILE A 10 7.17 4.94 -1.44
C ILE A 10 8.48 4.23 -1.08
N TYR A 11 8.60 2.92 -1.36
CA TYR A 11 9.75 2.12 -0.93
C TYR A 11 10.48 1.40 -2.07
N ASN A 12 9.82 1.13 -3.19
CA ASN A 12 10.46 0.49 -4.34
C ASN A 12 11.08 1.55 -5.26
N ASP A 13 12.37 1.42 -5.51
CA ASP A 13 13.16 2.31 -6.37
C ASP A 13 13.89 1.57 -7.52
N LYS A 14 14.08 0.25 -7.38
CA LYS A 14 14.79 -0.60 -8.36
C LYS A 14 14.13 -1.97 -8.53
N ILE A 15 14.42 -2.60 -9.66
CA ILE A 15 14.08 -4.00 -9.95
C ILE A 15 15.38 -4.73 -10.27
N GLU A 16 15.65 -5.81 -9.54
CA GLU A 16 16.87 -6.60 -9.73
C GLU A 16 16.95 -7.15 -11.16
N GLY A 17 18.12 -7.02 -11.78
CA GLY A 17 18.35 -7.46 -13.16
C GLY A 17 17.77 -6.53 -14.23
N MET A 18 17.17 -5.40 -13.85
CA MET A 18 16.61 -4.41 -14.77
C MET A 18 17.42 -3.11 -14.74
N LYS A 19 17.49 -2.40 -15.88
CA LYS A 19 18.10 -1.07 -15.94
C LYS A 19 17.23 -0.09 -15.15
N ASP A 20 17.87 0.82 -14.40
CA ASP A 20 17.18 1.79 -13.53
C ASP A 20 16.08 2.58 -14.26
N THR A 21 16.28 2.99 -15.52
CA THR A 21 15.25 3.72 -16.30
C THR A 21 14.00 2.88 -16.52
N ASP A 22 14.20 1.62 -16.90
CA ASP A 22 13.13 0.71 -17.29
C ASP A 22 12.37 0.26 -16.02
N ALA A 23 13.10 0.12 -14.91
CA ALA A 23 12.52 -0.18 -13.59
C ALA A 23 11.62 0.97 -13.11
N VAL A 24 12.06 2.22 -13.25
CA VAL A 24 11.26 3.39 -12.86
C VAL A 24 9.98 3.48 -13.70
N GLU A 25 10.08 3.29 -15.02
CA GLU A 25 8.92 3.29 -15.91
C GLU A 25 7.92 2.20 -15.53
N LEU A 26 8.39 0.97 -15.30
CA LEU A 26 7.52 -0.14 -14.89
C LEU A 26 6.89 0.07 -13.50
N LEU A 27 7.65 0.58 -12.53
CA LEU A 27 7.11 0.88 -11.20
C LEU A 27 6.02 1.96 -11.27
N ALA A 28 6.17 2.96 -12.14
CA ALA A 28 5.16 3.98 -12.38
C ALA A 28 3.88 3.38 -13.00
N GLU A 29 4.02 2.55 -14.04
CA GLU A 29 2.88 1.85 -14.68
C GLU A 29 2.13 0.97 -13.68
N LEU A 30 2.85 0.17 -12.89
CA LEU A 30 2.27 -0.71 -11.88
C LEU A 30 1.56 0.07 -10.78
N THR A 31 2.10 1.23 -10.39
CA THR A 31 1.48 2.14 -9.43
C THR A 31 0.18 2.72 -9.98
N GLU A 32 0.18 3.19 -11.24
CA GLU A 32 -1.03 3.70 -11.91
C GLU A 32 -2.09 2.60 -12.03
N PHE A 33 -1.71 1.40 -12.48
CA PHE A 33 -2.62 0.28 -12.61
C PHE A 33 -3.27 -0.10 -11.28
N SER A 34 -2.47 -0.26 -10.23
CA SER A 34 -2.94 -0.71 -8.91
C SER A 34 -3.72 0.35 -8.12
N SER A 35 -3.68 1.61 -8.55
CA SER A 35 -4.43 2.72 -7.94
C SER A 35 -5.74 3.07 -8.65
N GLN A 36 -6.11 2.35 -9.71
CA GLN A 36 -7.40 2.53 -10.41
C GLN A 36 -8.58 2.34 -9.45
N ASP A 37 -9.61 3.18 -9.57
CA ASP A 37 -10.77 3.22 -8.64
C ASP A 37 -11.44 1.85 -8.43
N LYS A 38 -11.40 0.94 -9.42
CA LYS A 38 -11.95 -0.42 -9.32
C LYS A 38 -11.25 -1.32 -8.28
N PHE A 39 -10.05 -0.94 -7.83
CA PHE A 39 -9.29 -1.62 -6.79
C PHE A 39 -9.36 -0.90 -5.44
N VAL A 40 -10.02 0.27 -5.37
CA VAL A 40 -9.95 1.15 -4.20
C VAL A 40 -11.19 1.01 -3.33
N TYR A 41 -10.95 0.67 -2.08
CA TYR A 41 -11.91 0.90 -0.99
C TYR A 41 -11.57 2.23 -0.28
N LYS A 42 -12.56 3.14 -0.19
CA LYS A 42 -12.43 4.42 0.53
C LYS A 42 -13.25 4.37 1.81
N HIS A 43 -12.58 4.39 2.96
CA HIS A 43 -13.25 4.38 4.26
C HIS A 43 -13.51 5.81 4.74
N LYS A 44 -14.77 6.11 5.07
CA LYS A 44 -15.17 7.35 5.76
C LYS A 44 -15.24 7.03 7.26
N TRP A 45 -14.25 7.49 8.00
CA TRP A 45 -14.14 7.24 9.44
C TRP A 45 -15.27 7.86 10.25
N GLU A 46 -15.81 7.11 11.19
CA GLU A 46 -16.59 7.58 12.32
C GLU A 46 -15.88 7.27 13.65
N THR A 47 -16.32 7.90 14.74
CA THR A 47 -15.77 7.60 16.08
C THR A 47 -16.03 6.14 16.43
N ASP A 48 -15.01 5.49 17.02
CA ASP A 48 -15.01 4.07 17.40
C ASP A 48 -14.99 3.05 16.25
N ASP A 49 -14.80 3.50 15.00
CA ASP A 49 -14.55 2.58 13.88
C ASP A 49 -13.25 1.79 14.06
N VAL A 50 -13.32 0.50 13.73
CA VAL A 50 -12.16 -0.39 13.65
C VAL A 50 -12.03 -0.91 12.22
N LEU A 51 -10.93 -0.56 11.57
CA LEU A 51 -10.56 -1.08 10.26
C LEU A 51 -9.40 -2.09 10.41
N MET A 52 -9.53 -3.23 9.74
CA MET A 52 -8.48 -4.22 9.60
C MET A 52 -8.20 -4.48 8.13
N TRP A 53 -6.92 -4.54 7.75
CA TRP A 53 -6.51 -4.88 6.39
C TRP A 53 -5.36 -5.90 6.40
N ASP A 54 -5.21 -6.63 5.28
CA ASP A 54 -4.11 -7.56 5.09
C ASP A 54 -2.93 -6.86 4.40
N ASN A 55 -1.94 -6.44 5.20
CA ASN A 55 -0.78 -5.69 4.71
C ASN A 55 0.14 -6.50 3.76
N ARG A 56 -0.17 -7.77 3.47
CA ARG A 56 0.59 -8.60 2.52
C ARG A 56 0.10 -8.45 1.08
N CYS A 57 -1.12 -7.96 0.88
CA CYS A 57 -1.75 -7.88 -0.45
C CYS A 57 -2.55 -6.59 -0.68
N THR A 58 -2.44 -5.61 0.21
CA THR A 58 -3.09 -4.30 0.06
C THR A 58 -2.09 -3.16 0.23
N MET A 59 -2.25 -2.09 -0.55
CA MET A 59 -1.64 -0.79 -0.28
C MET A 59 -2.67 0.14 0.39
N HIS A 60 -2.20 1.16 1.09
CA HIS A 60 -3.06 2.18 1.69
C HIS A 60 -2.40 3.56 1.62
N ILE A 61 -3.23 4.59 1.58
CA ILE A 61 -2.82 5.98 1.62
C ILE A 61 -3.77 6.77 2.51
N VAL A 62 -3.25 7.78 3.20
CA VAL A 62 -4.08 8.76 3.93
C VAL A 62 -4.59 9.81 2.95
N THR A 63 -5.88 10.09 2.96
CA THR A 63 -6.43 11.21 2.20
C THR A 63 -6.00 12.54 2.86
N PRO A 64 -5.84 13.62 2.08
CA PRO A 64 -5.65 14.95 2.66
C PRO A 64 -6.72 15.26 3.72
N HIS A 65 -6.31 15.85 4.83
CA HIS A 65 -7.17 16.31 5.92
C HIS A 65 -6.69 17.69 6.39
N ASP A 66 -7.55 18.45 7.06
CA ASP A 66 -7.16 19.74 7.63
C ASP A 66 -6.11 19.51 8.74
N PRO A 67 -4.89 20.06 8.62
CA PRO A 67 -3.87 19.91 9.65
C PRO A 67 -4.22 20.59 10.97
N ASN A 68 -5.21 21.50 10.99
CA ASN A 68 -5.70 22.14 12.20
C ASN A 68 -6.73 21.29 12.95
N GLU A 69 -7.28 20.25 12.33
CA GLU A 69 -8.18 19.32 12.98
C GLU A 69 -7.41 18.27 13.79
N ARG A 70 -7.81 18.07 15.05
CA ARG A 70 -7.21 17.03 15.89
C ARG A 70 -7.69 15.65 15.45
N ARG A 71 -6.79 14.86 14.87
CA ARG A 71 -7.03 13.46 14.50
C ARG A 71 -6.13 12.50 15.29
N VAL A 72 -6.72 11.62 16.09
CA VAL A 72 -6.01 10.61 16.89
C VAL A 72 -6.45 9.22 16.47
N MET A 73 -5.47 8.37 16.12
CA MET A 73 -5.71 6.98 15.73
C MET A 73 -4.91 6.07 16.66
N HIS A 74 -5.53 4.97 17.08
CA HIS A 74 -4.82 3.88 17.75
C HIS A 74 -4.57 2.76 16.74
N ARG A 75 -3.34 2.24 16.69
CA ARG A 75 -2.96 1.19 15.75
C ARG A 75 -2.20 0.08 16.47
N THR A 76 -2.55 -1.16 16.15
CA THR A 76 -1.77 -2.34 16.46
C THR A 76 -1.34 -3.01 15.16
N THR A 77 -0.10 -3.48 15.09
CA THR A 77 0.44 -4.19 13.93
C THR A 77 0.63 -5.66 14.28
N ILE A 78 0.04 -6.56 13.49
CA ILE A 78 0.26 -8.00 13.61
C ILE A 78 1.51 -8.37 12.81
N VAL A 79 2.49 -9.00 13.46
CA VAL A 79 3.75 -9.40 12.82
C VAL A 79 3.53 -10.61 11.92
N GLY A 80 4.03 -10.53 10.68
CA GLY A 80 4.02 -11.65 9.73
C GLY A 80 5.03 -12.74 10.10
N LYS A 81 4.78 -13.99 9.68
CA LYS A 81 5.63 -15.15 10.01
C LYS A 81 6.59 -15.58 8.90
N GLU A 82 6.26 -15.30 7.65
CA GLU A 82 6.99 -15.79 6.48
C GLU A 82 7.76 -14.67 5.80
N ALA A 83 8.86 -15.02 5.14
CA ALA A 83 9.57 -14.09 4.27
C ALA A 83 8.63 -13.58 3.16
N VAL A 84 8.68 -12.28 2.94
CA VAL A 84 7.83 -11.56 1.99
C VAL A 84 8.10 -11.98 0.54
N LEU A 85 9.37 -12.26 0.22
CA LEU A 85 9.78 -12.78 -1.08
C LEU A 85 9.99 -14.30 -0.93
N PRO A 86 9.21 -15.16 -1.59
CA PRO A 86 9.64 -16.54 -1.79
C PRO A 86 10.87 -16.52 -2.72
N ALA A 87 11.84 -17.38 -2.41
CA ALA A 87 12.94 -17.72 -3.31
C ALA A 87 12.43 -18.25 -4.66
#